data_AF-A0A7X0CK51-F1
#
_entry.id   AF-A0A7X0CK51-F1
#
_cell.length_a   1.000
_cell.length_b   1.000
_cell.length_c   1.000
_cell.angle_alpha   90.00
_cell.angle_beta   90.00
_cell.angle_gamma   90.00
#
_symmetry.space_group_name_H-M   'P 1'
#
loop_
_entity.id
_entity.type
_entity.pdbx_description
1 polymer ?
#
loop_
_entity_poly.entity_id
_entity_poly.type
_entity_poly.pdbx_seq_one_letter_code
_entity_poly.pdbx_strand_id
1 'polypeptide(L)'
;MKIKLSLPNIILIFFLTTTAITGKSQSIVLAKPSTDQLAFQNMEMGVFIHFSIDTYAEPGAIQGSTPASAFNPTHLNADQWVLAAKAMGAKYVVLTARHEQGFCLWPTTTTDYSVKSSPYKNGHGDIVREFVTACRKYGLKVGLYTPPWIDSHWESIHNGYKGGETANIDKLNDPELYKLALKKEKEQIKELMTNYGPLVFIWDDHFGRSDVLDSIPMGGKFREFYKEITSYAHSLQPHCLLLGRDVEHVGNENGHAGYPLWNALNTIDGTIYTVSKTYKWDHANTGDPLGKLYRPQIAPTTNAFSTGGWMWHGLRKPQPLEIRMKAYYETVGRGSSIIINLTPDRSGLIPADLVTAAKETGDEIKRRFSHPVAISTAKASVQTINFVGSKTFNHVLTMEDLHNGQKISNYTIEAKINGHWNQIVTGETIGHKRIDQFPKVTATALRFKVIGAVSQPAVMRYIGIFNISDH
;
A
#
# COMPACT_ATOMS: atom_id res chain seq x y z
N MET A 1 9.79 -85.02 -47.82
CA MET A 1 8.77 -84.65 -48.83
C MET A 1 7.78 -83.69 -48.18
N LYS A 2 7.40 -82.60 -48.89
CA LYS A 2 6.55 -81.46 -48.48
C LYS A 2 7.27 -80.37 -47.65
N ILE A 3 7.90 -79.38 -48.30
CA ILE A 3 7.42 -78.15 -48.95
C ILE A 3 7.53 -76.94 -47.99
N LYS A 4 8.51 -76.08 -48.29
CA LYS A 4 8.65 -74.69 -47.80
C LYS A 4 7.56 -73.82 -48.41
N LEU A 5 6.96 -72.93 -47.61
CA LEU A 5 6.22 -71.76 -48.10
C LEU A 5 6.64 -70.54 -47.27
N SER A 6 7.20 -69.56 -47.98
CA SER A 6 7.71 -68.28 -47.50
C SER A 6 6.56 -67.27 -47.33
N LEU A 7 6.56 -66.52 -46.22
CA LEU A 7 5.75 -65.31 -46.07
C LEU A 7 6.51 -64.09 -46.63
N PRO A 8 5.85 -63.14 -47.34
CA PRO A 8 6.50 -61.93 -47.84
C PRO A 8 6.55 -60.81 -46.79
N ASN A 9 7.65 -60.07 -46.78
CA ASN A 9 7.87 -58.85 -45.99
C ASN A 9 6.98 -57.71 -46.50
N ILE A 10 6.11 -57.17 -45.63
CA ILE A 10 5.41 -55.91 -45.85
C ILE A 10 6.26 -54.79 -45.24
N ILE A 11 6.82 -53.92 -46.08
CA ILE A 11 7.51 -52.69 -45.67
C ILE A 11 6.45 -51.59 -45.54
N LEU A 12 6.21 -51.12 -44.31
CA LEU A 12 5.32 -50.01 -44.01
C LEU A 12 6.12 -48.70 -44.05
N ILE A 13 5.93 -47.90 -45.11
CA ILE A 13 6.54 -46.57 -45.25
C ILE A 13 5.69 -45.56 -44.47
N PHE A 14 6.21 -45.07 -43.33
CA PHE A 14 5.63 -43.93 -42.62
C PHE A 14 6.08 -42.62 -43.28
N PHE A 15 5.15 -41.91 -43.91
CA PHE A 15 5.34 -40.51 -44.30
C PHE A 15 5.26 -39.62 -43.04
N LEU A 16 6.39 -39.07 -42.59
CA LEU A 16 6.40 -37.95 -41.64
C LEU A 16 6.08 -36.65 -42.41
N THR A 17 4.88 -36.13 -42.25
CA THR A 17 4.54 -34.75 -42.62
C THR A 17 4.91 -33.81 -41.48
N THR A 18 5.99 -33.05 -41.64
CA THR A 18 6.35 -31.96 -40.73
C THR A 18 5.50 -30.73 -41.02
N THR A 19 4.35 -30.60 -40.34
CA THR A 19 3.62 -29.34 -40.29
C THR A 19 4.37 -28.36 -39.38
N ALA A 20 5.12 -27.45 -39.99
CA ALA A 20 5.68 -26.30 -39.29
C ALA A 20 4.55 -25.37 -38.84
N ILE A 21 4.15 -25.47 -37.57
CA ILE A 21 3.24 -24.49 -36.96
C ILE A 21 4.04 -23.21 -36.72
N THR A 22 3.93 -22.25 -37.64
CA THR A 22 4.35 -20.86 -37.38
C THR A 22 3.33 -20.21 -36.44
N GLY A 23 3.43 -20.50 -35.15
CA GLY A 23 2.69 -19.78 -34.12
C GLY A 23 3.17 -18.34 -34.08
N LYS A 24 2.34 -17.40 -34.53
CA LYS A 24 2.55 -15.97 -34.23
C LYS A 24 2.53 -15.83 -32.71
N SER A 25 3.69 -15.57 -32.11
CA SER A 25 3.80 -15.18 -30.70
C SER A 25 2.89 -13.98 -30.48
N GLN A 26 1.83 -14.17 -29.71
CA GLN A 26 0.93 -13.08 -29.33
C GLN A 26 1.71 -12.14 -28.41
N SER A 27 1.83 -10.87 -28.79
CA SER A 27 2.57 -9.89 -27.99
C SER A 27 1.89 -9.73 -26.63
N ILE A 28 2.60 -10.04 -25.54
CA ILE A 28 2.11 -9.85 -24.17
C ILE A 28 1.91 -8.35 -23.92
N VAL A 29 0.67 -7.94 -23.63
CA VAL A 29 0.34 -6.58 -23.19
C VAL A 29 0.30 -6.56 -21.67
N LEU A 30 1.26 -5.88 -21.06
CA LEU A 30 1.37 -5.71 -19.60
C LEU A 30 0.53 -4.53 -19.12
N ALA A 31 -0.01 -4.63 -17.91
CA ALA A 31 -0.58 -3.48 -17.22
C ALA A 31 0.50 -2.43 -16.94
N LYS A 32 0.15 -1.17 -17.19
CA LYS A 32 1.04 -0.02 -16.99
C LYS A 32 0.49 0.85 -15.86
N PRO A 33 1.34 1.37 -14.99
CA PRO A 33 0.90 2.36 -14.02
C PRO A 33 0.47 3.65 -14.71
N SER A 34 -0.54 4.31 -14.16
CA SER A 34 -0.81 5.71 -14.49
C SER A 34 0.29 6.63 -13.95
N THR A 35 0.33 7.88 -14.42
CA THR A 35 1.24 8.90 -13.87
C THR A 35 1.03 9.09 -12.36
N ASP A 36 -0.21 9.09 -11.91
CA ASP A 36 -0.56 9.27 -10.50
C ASP A 36 -0.17 8.05 -9.65
N GLN A 37 -0.31 6.83 -10.18
CA GLN A 37 0.17 5.61 -9.52
C GLN A 37 1.70 5.57 -9.38
N LEU A 38 2.44 6.00 -10.41
CA LEU A 38 3.90 6.15 -10.31
C LEU A 38 4.29 7.24 -9.31
N ALA A 39 3.59 8.37 -9.32
CA ALA A 39 3.82 9.45 -8.36
C ALA A 39 3.57 8.97 -6.92
N PHE A 40 2.53 8.16 -6.71
CA PHE A 40 2.23 7.54 -5.42
C PHE A 40 3.33 6.56 -4.98
N GLN A 41 3.78 5.65 -5.84
CA GLN A 41 4.89 4.76 -5.49
C GLN A 41 6.18 5.51 -5.17
N ASN A 42 6.47 6.62 -5.86
CA ASN A 42 7.64 7.46 -5.56
C ASN A 42 7.56 8.15 -4.19
N MET A 43 6.39 8.20 -3.55
CA MET A 43 6.26 8.66 -2.17
C MET A 43 6.79 7.65 -1.17
N GLU A 44 6.72 6.34 -1.49
CA GLU A 44 7.22 5.17 -0.74
C GLU A 44 6.64 4.97 0.67
N MET A 45 6.66 6.01 1.50
CA MET A 45 6.28 5.97 2.91
C MET A 45 5.29 7.09 3.24
N GLY A 46 4.18 6.70 3.85
CA GLY A 46 3.20 7.58 4.46
C GLY A 46 3.07 7.37 5.96
N VAL A 47 2.39 8.30 6.62
CA VAL A 47 1.93 8.12 8.00
C VAL A 47 0.40 8.10 8.04
N PHE A 48 -0.14 7.21 8.85
CA PHE A 48 -1.55 7.18 9.21
C PHE A 48 -1.75 7.88 10.55
N ILE A 49 -2.76 8.74 10.64
CA ILE A 49 -3.22 9.34 11.89
C ILE A 49 -4.62 8.81 12.14
N HIS A 50 -4.67 7.83 13.03
CA HIS A 50 -5.89 7.28 13.57
C HIS A 50 -6.27 8.12 14.79
N PHE A 51 -7.27 8.99 14.60
CA PHE A 51 -7.85 9.81 15.66
C PHE A 51 -9.36 9.97 15.42
N SER A 52 -10.18 9.69 16.42
CA SER A 52 -11.64 9.70 16.32
C SER A 52 -12.25 9.72 17.73
N ILE A 53 -13.58 9.74 17.83
CA ILE A 53 -14.31 9.61 19.10
C ILE A 53 -13.97 8.31 19.84
N ASP A 54 -13.52 7.29 19.12
CA ASP A 54 -13.00 6.02 19.63
C ASP A 54 -11.92 6.20 20.71
N THR A 55 -11.10 7.27 20.61
CA THR A 55 -10.08 7.60 21.62
C THR A 55 -10.69 7.97 22.99
N TYR A 56 -11.96 8.37 23.00
CA TYR A 56 -12.73 8.79 24.18
C TYR A 56 -13.82 7.79 24.56
N ALA A 57 -13.99 6.70 23.80
CA ALA A 57 -14.91 5.64 24.15
C ALA A 57 -14.41 4.94 25.44
N GLU A 58 -15.34 4.65 26.33
CA GLU A 58 -15.05 3.87 27.54
C GLU A 58 -14.97 2.37 27.20
N PRO A 59 -14.17 1.58 27.95
CA PRO A 59 -14.07 0.14 27.70
C PRO A 59 -15.45 -0.54 27.70
N GLY A 60 -15.75 -1.27 26.62
CA GLY A 60 -17.03 -1.96 26.45
C GLY A 60 -18.19 -1.08 25.97
N ALA A 61 -17.94 0.19 25.63
CA ALA A 61 -18.95 1.03 24.98
C ALA A 61 -19.42 0.40 23.66
N ILE A 62 -20.72 0.52 23.40
CA ILE A 62 -21.30 0.10 22.12
C ILE A 62 -20.77 1.04 21.03
N GLN A 63 -20.29 0.48 19.91
CA GLN A 63 -19.80 1.30 18.81
C GLN A 63 -20.89 2.27 18.31
N GLY A 64 -20.53 3.54 18.12
CA GLY A 64 -21.44 4.60 17.70
C GLY A 64 -22.31 5.21 18.81
N SER A 65 -22.24 4.69 20.04
CA SER A 65 -23.01 5.24 21.18
C SER A 65 -22.25 6.28 22.01
N THR A 66 -20.93 6.43 21.81
CA THR A 66 -20.13 7.41 22.56
C THR A 66 -20.65 8.82 22.28
N PRO A 67 -21.07 9.61 23.28
CA PRO A 67 -21.69 10.91 23.01
C PRO A 67 -20.66 11.90 22.44
N ALA A 68 -21.06 12.74 21.49
CA ALA A 68 -20.19 13.76 20.88
C ALA A 68 -19.54 14.70 21.92
N SER A 69 -20.20 14.91 23.07
CA SER A 69 -19.68 15.68 24.20
C SER A 69 -18.42 15.09 24.85
N ALA A 70 -18.14 13.79 24.65
CA ALA A 70 -16.94 13.14 25.14
C ALA A 70 -15.68 13.53 24.34
N PHE A 71 -15.84 13.94 23.08
CA PHE A 71 -14.71 14.27 22.22
C PHE A 71 -14.17 15.68 22.52
N ASN A 72 -13.12 15.78 23.33
CA ASN A 72 -12.56 17.07 23.73
C ASN A 72 -11.02 17.05 23.86
N PRO A 73 -10.27 17.05 22.73
CA PRO A 73 -8.82 17.18 22.79
C PRO A 73 -8.42 18.59 23.22
N THR A 74 -7.86 18.71 24.42
CA THR A 74 -7.54 20.00 25.05
C THR A 74 -6.25 20.63 24.54
N HIS A 75 -5.37 19.85 23.90
CA HIS A 75 -4.04 20.27 23.44
C HIS A 75 -3.79 19.88 21.97
N LEU A 76 -4.85 19.69 21.18
CA LEU A 76 -4.73 19.25 19.79
C LEU A 76 -3.73 20.14 19.03
N ASN A 77 -2.77 19.49 18.38
CA ASN A 77 -1.81 20.18 17.53
C ASN A 77 -1.49 19.37 16.28
N ALA A 78 -2.19 19.68 15.18
CA ALA A 78 -1.94 19.03 13.89
C ALA A 78 -0.54 19.30 13.32
N ASP A 79 0.09 20.43 13.66
CA ASP A 79 1.49 20.69 13.27
C ASP A 79 2.42 19.65 13.90
N GLN A 80 2.18 19.27 15.15
CA GLN A 80 2.97 18.25 15.85
C GLN A 80 2.84 16.88 15.16
N TRP A 81 1.63 16.53 14.71
CA TRP A 81 1.40 15.28 13.96
C TRP A 81 2.20 15.24 12.66
N VAL A 82 2.10 16.32 11.88
CA VAL A 82 2.74 16.41 10.57
C VAL A 82 4.27 16.51 10.70
N LEU A 83 4.78 17.21 11.71
CA LEU A 83 6.22 17.28 11.98
C LEU A 83 6.79 15.92 12.39
N ALA A 84 6.07 15.13 13.20
CA ALA A 84 6.48 13.76 13.53
C ALA A 84 6.53 12.88 12.27
N ALA A 85 5.51 12.96 11.41
CA ALA A 85 5.50 12.24 10.13
C ALA A 85 6.65 12.67 9.21
N LYS A 86 6.94 13.97 9.13
CA LYS A 86 8.06 14.52 8.36
C LYS A 86 9.40 14.03 8.89
N ALA A 87 9.57 13.99 10.21
CA ALA A 87 10.78 13.50 10.86
C ALA A 87 11.02 12.01 10.54
N MET A 88 9.95 11.22 10.46
CA MET A 88 10.02 9.82 10.01
C MET A 88 10.46 9.67 8.55
N GLY A 89 10.28 10.71 7.74
CA GLY A 89 10.60 10.69 6.31
C GLY A 89 9.39 10.46 5.40
N ALA A 90 8.18 10.46 5.96
CA ALA A 90 6.95 10.31 5.18
C ALA A 90 6.76 11.44 4.17
N LYS A 91 6.12 11.13 3.05
CA LYS A 91 5.81 12.08 1.97
C LYS A 91 4.33 12.49 1.94
N TYR A 92 3.47 11.68 2.55
CA TYR A 92 2.05 11.96 2.72
C TYR A 92 1.59 11.55 4.11
N VAL A 93 0.50 12.14 4.56
CA VAL A 93 -0.18 11.77 5.81
C VAL A 93 -1.65 11.52 5.49
N VAL A 94 -2.23 10.47 6.08
CA VAL A 94 -3.65 10.15 5.98
C VAL A 94 -4.30 10.34 7.34
N LEU A 95 -5.40 11.10 7.42
CA LEU A 95 -6.21 11.28 8.64
C LEU A 95 -7.54 10.55 8.50
N THR A 96 -7.96 9.83 9.56
CA THR A 96 -9.33 9.31 9.71
C THR A 96 -10.32 10.46 9.83
N ALA A 97 -10.80 10.99 8.69
CA ALA A 97 -11.78 12.08 8.67
C ALA A 97 -13.09 11.64 9.35
N ARG A 98 -13.47 10.39 9.13
CA ARG A 98 -14.50 9.65 9.87
C ARG A 98 -13.99 8.23 10.09
N HIS A 99 -14.13 7.68 11.30
CA HIS A 99 -13.88 6.25 11.58
C HIS A 99 -15.20 5.47 11.67
N GLU A 100 -15.15 4.18 11.97
CA GLU A 100 -16.31 3.27 11.94
C GLU A 100 -17.44 3.66 12.90
N GLN A 101 -17.13 4.32 14.02
CA GLN A 101 -18.18 4.84 14.92
C GLN A 101 -19.05 5.93 14.29
N GLY A 102 -18.62 6.53 13.17
CA GLY A 102 -19.41 7.53 12.42
C GLY A 102 -19.13 8.98 12.78
N PHE A 103 -18.33 9.25 13.81
CA PHE A 103 -18.03 10.62 14.25
C PHE A 103 -17.16 11.35 13.22
N CYS A 104 -17.66 12.47 12.70
CA CYS A 104 -16.97 13.26 11.67
C CYS A 104 -16.06 14.32 12.31
N LEU A 105 -14.77 14.31 11.95
CA LEU A 105 -13.76 15.27 12.42
C LEU A 105 -13.83 16.67 11.79
N TRP A 106 -14.80 16.88 10.91
CA TRP A 106 -15.10 18.16 10.28
C TRP A 106 -16.57 18.52 10.48
N PRO A 107 -16.94 19.81 10.37
CA PRO A 107 -18.30 20.25 10.60
C PRO A 107 -19.23 19.96 9.39
N THR A 108 -19.41 18.68 9.09
CA THR A 108 -20.27 18.20 7.99
C THR A 108 -21.71 18.68 8.10
N THR A 109 -22.41 18.89 6.99
CA THR A 109 -23.86 19.20 7.02
C THR A 109 -24.74 17.95 7.15
N THR A 110 -24.19 16.75 7.03
CA THR A 110 -25.00 15.51 6.90
C THR A 110 -25.42 14.89 8.23
N THR A 111 -24.78 15.27 9.34
CA THR A 111 -25.08 14.74 10.68
C THR A 111 -24.66 15.72 11.77
N ASP A 112 -25.29 15.63 12.93
CA ASP A 112 -24.85 16.31 14.15
C ASP A 112 -23.80 15.51 14.91
N TYR A 113 -23.57 14.24 14.56
CA TYR A 113 -22.51 13.41 15.14
C TYR A 113 -21.14 13.74 14.53
N SER A 114 -20.67 14.94 14.85
CA SER A 114 -19.43 15.53 14.36
C SER A 114 -18.85 16.49 15.40
N VAL A 115 -17.69 17.07 15.10
CA VAL A 115 -17.05 18.13 15.89
C VAL A 115 -17.96 19.35 16.17
N LYS A 116 -19.04 19.56 15.40
CA LYS A 116 -20.03 20.62 15.71
C LYS A 116 -20.72 20.44 17.06
N SER A 117 -20.90 19.18 17.47
CA SER A 117 -21.61 18.82 18.70
C SER A 117 -20.66 18.45 19.84
N SER A 118 -19.36 18.74 19.69
CA SER A 118 -18.36 18.48 20.71
C SER A 118 -17.88 19.78 21.38
N PRO A 119 -17.28 19.72 22.57
CA PRO A 119 -16.74 20.90 23.25
C PRO A 119 -15.48 21.45 22.57
N TYR A 120 -14.87 20.69 21.65
CA TYR A 120 -13.66 21.10 20.95
C TYR A 120 -13.86 22.43 20.22
N LYS A 121 -13.13 23.46 20.64
CA LYS A 121 -13.28 24.84 20.16
C LYS A 121 -14.74 25.32 20.16
N ASN A 122 -15.50 24.95 21.19
CA ASN A 122 -16.91 25.28 21.36
C ASN A 122 -17.79 24.88 20.16
N GLY A 123 -17.54 23.73 19.55
CA GLY A 123 -18.28 23.25 18.37
C GLY A 123 -17.90 23.94 17.06
N HIS A 124 -16.89 24.81 17.05
CA HIS A 124 -16.42 25.52 15.86
C HIS A 124 -15.11 24.96 15.29
N GLY A 125 -14.65 23.80 15.79
CA GLY A 125 -13.46 23.13 15.29
C GLY A 125 -13.64 22.49 13.91
N ASP A 126 -12.55 22.38 13.15
CA ASP A 126 -12.47 21.63 11.89
C ASP A 126 -11.08 20.96 11.85
N ILE A 127 -10.99 19.75 12.40
CA ILE A 127 -9.70 19.06 12.56
C ILE A 127 -9.14 18.65 11.19
N VAL A 128 -10.01 18.30 10.23
CA VAL A 128 -9.58 18.02 8.85
C VAL A 128 -8.90 19.25 8.25
N ARG A 129 -9.43 20.46 8.46
CA ARG A 129 -8.79 21.71 7.98
C ARG A 129 -7.47 22.00 8.67
N GLU A 130 -7.40 21.83 9.99
CA GLU A 130 -6.16 22.02 10.76
C GLU A 130 -5.06 21.06 10.26
N PHE A 131 -5.41 19.79 10.06
CA PHE A 131 -4.53 18.75 9.50
C PHE A 131 -4.05 19.06 8.09
N VAL A 132 -4.96 19.38 7.17
CA VAL A 132 -4.63 19.71 5.78
C VAL A 132 -3.73 20.94 5.71
N THR A 133 -4.01 21.95 6.56
CA THR A 133 -3.20 23.18 6.66
C THR A 133 -1.79 22.86 7.13
N ALA A 134 -1.65 22.03 8.17
CA ALA A 134 -0.35 21.58 8.69
C ALA A 134 0.44 20.80 7.62
N CYS A 135 -0.20 19.84 6.92
CA CYS A 135 0.43 19.09 5.84
C CYS A 135 1.02 20.01 4.78
N ARG A 136 0.23 20.97 4.29
CA ARG A 136 0.66 21.95 3.29
C ARG A 136 1.78 22.84 3.79
N LYS A 137 1.66 23.35 5.03
CA LYS A 137 2.68 24.18 5.69
C LYS A 137 4.05 23.50 5.71
N TYR A 138 4.09 22.19 5.95
CA TYR A 138 5.36 21.45 6.06
C TYR A 138 5.75 20.65 4.81
N GLY A 139 4.97 20.75 3.73
CA GLY A 139 5.28 20.16 2.42
C GLY A 139 4.93 18.67 2.29
N LEU A 140 4.02 18.16 3.11
CA LEU A 140 3.52 16.78 3.04
C LEU A 140 2.23 16.75 2.21
N LYS A 141 2.07 15.70 1.41
CA LYS A 141 0.83 15.46 0.66
C LYS A 141 -0.27 14.98 1.60
N VAL A 142 -1.51 15.25 1.21
CA VAL A 142 -2.69 14.99 2.04
C VAL A 142 -3.43 13.78 1.51
N GLY A 143 -3.69 12.80 2.37
CA GLY A 143 -4.74 11.82 2.17
C GLY A 143 -5.76 11.87 3.30
N LEU A 144 -6.92 11.27 3.08
CA LEU A 144 -7.96 11.12 4.08
C LEU A 144 -8.43 9.67 4.12
N TYR A 145 -9.08 9.30 5.20
CA TYR A 145 -9.72 8.01 5.37
C TYR A 145 -11.21 8.22 5.64
N THR A 146 -12.02 7.42 4.97
CA THR A 146 -13.46 7.30 5.19
C THR A 146 -13.84 5.84 4.92
N PRO A 147 -14.57 5.17 5.81
CA PRO A 147 -15.03 3.80 5.57
C PRO A 147 -16.41 3.88 4.91
N PRO A 148 -16.56 3.56 3.61
CA PRO A 148 -17.87 3.65 2.95
C PRO A 148 -18.86 2.72 3.63
N TRP A 149 -20.11 3.17 3.79
CA TRP A 149 -21.21 2.46 4.46
C TRP A 149 -21.04 2.26 5.98
N ILE A 150 -19.84 1.92 6.46
CA ILE A 150 -19.58 1.59 7.87
C ILE A 150 -19.64 2.86 8.72
N ASP A 151 -20.71 2.96 9.51
CA ASP A 151 -21.02 4.12 10.34
C ASP A 151 -21.99 3.66 11.44
N SER A 152 -21.45 3.15 12.56
CA SER A 152 -22.25 2.50 13.61
C SER A 152 -23.30 3.45 14.20
N HIS A 153 -22.96 4.74 14.33
CA HIS A 153 -23.90 5.74 14.82
C HIS A 153 -25.09 5.89 13.87
N TRP A 154 -24.83 6.09 12.57
CA TRP A 154 -25.87 6.24 11.56
C TRP A 154 -26.71 4.98 11.42
N GLU A 155 -26.09 3.80 11.41
CA GLU A 155 -26.80 2.52 11.34
C GLU A 155 -27.71 2.30 12.54
N SER A 156 -27.26 2.63 13.76
CA SER A 156 -28.08 2.50 14.97
C SER A 156 -29.40 3.28 14.90
N ILE A 157 -29.37 4.44 14.22
CA ILE A 157 -30.53 5.31 14.04
C ILE A 157 -31.44 4.82 12.91
N HIS A 158 -30.87 4.37 11.79
CA HIS A 158 -31.63 4.15 10.54
C HIS A 158 -32.01 2.69 10.27
N ASN A 159 -31.26 1.73 10.82
CA ASN A 159 -31.51 0.30 10.59
C ASN A 159 -31.55 -0.54 11.88
N GLY A 160 -31.37 0.11 13.04
CA GLY A 160 -31.47 -0.49 14.38
C GLY A 160 -30.26 -1.35 14.77
N TYR A 161 -29.16 -1.29 14.01
CA TYR A 161 -27.94 -2.02 14.31
C TYR A 161 -27.23 -1.42 15.53
N LYS A 162 -27.10 -2.21 16.61
CA LYS A 162 -26.54 -1.76 17.89
C LYS A 162 -25.15 -2.32 18.18
N GLY A 163 -24.33 -2.47 17.13
CA GLY A 163 -22.94 -2.87 17.24
C GLY A 163 -22.63 -4.32 16.87
N GLY A 164 -21.33 -4.60 16.87
CA GLY A 164 -20.61 -5.78 16.38
C GLY A 164 -19.22 -5.31 15.92
N GLU A 165 -18.33 -6.21 15.49
CA GLU A 165 -17.02 -5.79 14.99
C GLU A 165 -17.14 -4.99 13.68
N THR A 166 -18.25 -5.11 12.93
CA THR A 166 -18.38 -4.65 11.54
C THR A 166 -19.81 -4.23 11.16
N ALA A 167 -20.02 -3.32 10.20
CA ALA A 167 -21.36 -2.92 9.73
C ALA A 167 -22.23 -4.07 9.18
N ASN A 168 -23.56 -3.90 9.18
CA ASN A 168 -24.46 -4.90 8.60
C ASN A 168 -24.68 -4.66 7.10
N ILE A 169 -23.79 -5.22 6.28
CA ILE A 169 -23.80 -5.05 4.82
C ILE A 169 -25.10 -5.51 4.16
N ASP A 170 -25.78 -6.53 4.69
CA ASP A 170 -27.03 -7.05 4.10
C ASP A 170 -28.16 -6.01 4.08
N LYS A 171 -28.07 -4.98 4.94
CA LYS A 171 -29.02 -3.86 4.95
C LYS A 171 -28.96 -3.02 3.67
N LEU A 172 -27.88 -3.07 2.89
CA LEU A 172 -27.81 -2.42 1.57
C LEU A 172 -28.75 -3.05 0.53
N ASN A 173 -29.37 -4.20 0.81
CA ASN A 173 -30.41 -4.77 -0.04
C ASN A 173 -31.76 -4.01 0.07
N ASP A 174 -31.96 -3.21 1.11
CA ASP A 174 -33.11 -2.31 1.22
C ASP A 174 -32.90 -1.11 0.28
N PRO A 175 -33.74 -0.92 -0.76
CA PRO A 175 -33.56 0.14 -1.74
C PRO A 175 -33.65 1.56 -1.17
N GLU A 176 -34.47 1.79 -0.14
CA GLU A 176 -34.63 3.12 0.44
C GLU A 176 -33.46 3.45 1.37
N LEU A 177 -33.02 2.48 2.16
CA LEU A 177 -31.82 2.62 2.98
C LEU A 177 -30.56 2.80 2.12
N TYR A 178 -30.44 2.05 1.02
CA TYR A 178 -29.36 2.20 0.05
C TYR A 178 -29.30 3.63 -0.51
N LYS A 179 -30.43 4.18 -0.96
CA LYS A 179 -30.49 5.56 -1.49
C LYS A 179 -30.09 6.58 -0.44
N LEU A 180 -30.58 6.41 0.79
CA LEU A 180 -30.28 7.32 1.90
C LEU A 180 -28.80 7.29 2.27
N ALA A 181 -28.22 6.10 2.44
CA ALA A 181 -26.80 5.92 2.73
C ALA A 181 -25.92 6.47 1.59
N LEU A 182 -26.27 6.18 0.33
CA LEU A 182 -25.50 6.63 -0.82
C LEU A 182 -25.52 8.16 -0.92
N LYS A 183 -26.66 8.79 -0.65
CA LYS A 183 -26.76 10.25 -0.58
C LYS A 183 -25.83 10.82 0.49
N LYS A 184 -25.89 10.29 1.72
CA LYS A 184 -25.03 10.73 2.84
C LYS A 184 -23.54 10.61 2.48
N GLU A 185 -23.10 9.45 2.00
CA GLU A 185 -21.70 9.21 1.64
C GLU A 185 -21.25 10.10 0.47
N LYS A 186 -22.10 10.31 -0.56
CA LYS A 186 -21.79 11.24 -1.67
C LYS A 186 -21.70 12.69 -1.18
N GLU A 187 -22.54 13.12 -0.24
CA GLU A 187 -22.48 14.47 0.33
C GLU A 187 -21.20 14.66 1.17
N GLN A 188 -20.86 13.69 2.04
CA GLN A 188 -19.64 13.75 2.86
C GLN A 188 -18.36 13.73 2.00
N ILE A 189 -18.25 12.82 1.04
CA ILE A 189 -17.06 12.76 0.17
C ILE A 189 -16.93 14.02 -0.69
N LYS A 190 -18.06 14.63 -1.11
CA LYS A 190 -18.07 15.93 -1.80
C LYS A 190 -17.49 17.04 -0.92
N GLU A 191 -17.90 17.12 0.34
CA GLU A 191 -17.34 18.11 1.28
C GLU A 191 -15.83 17.94 1.42
N LEU A 192 -15.37 16.70 1.68
CA LEU A 192 -13.96 16.37 1.88
C LEU A 192 -13.10 16.66 0.63
N MET A 193 -13.62 16.33 -0.55
CA MET A 193 -12.88 16.48 -1.82
C MET A 193 -13.06 17.85 -2.48
N THR A 194 -13.92 18.72 -1.96
CA THR A 194 -14.10 20.09 -2.50
C THR A 194 -13.51 21.15 -1.59
N ASN A 195 -13.74 21.04 -0.27
CA ASN A 195 -13.47 22.12 0.67
C ASN A 195 -12.07 22.10 1.27
N TYR A 196 -11.32 21.01 1.05
CA TYR A 196 -10.01 20.77 1.64
C TYR A 196 -8.90 20.73 0.61
N GLY A 197 -9.15 21.07 -0.66
CA GLY A 197 -8.15 21.13 -1.74
C GLY A 197 -7.63 19.75 -2.20
N PRO A 198 -6.54 19.71 -3.00
CA PRO A 198 -6.10 18.47 -3.62
C PRO A 198 -5.64 17.41 -2.61
N LEU A 199 -6.12 16.19 -2.80
CA LEU A 199 -5.76 14.97 -2.08
C LEU A 199 -4.97 14.06 -3.02
N VAL A 200 -4.03 13.30 -2.46
CA VAL A 200 -3.29 12.27 -3.23
C VAL A 200 -3.87 10.87 -3.03
N PHE A 201 -4.62 10.65 -1.95
CA PHE A 201 -5.12 9.35 -1.58
C PHE A 201 -6.35 9.42 -0.67
N ILE A 202 -7.36 8.59 -0.95
CA ILE A 202 -8.38 8.20 0.02
C ILE A 202 -8.16 6.74 0.40
N TRP A 203 -8.06 6.49 1.70
CA TRP A 203 -8.17 5.16 2.26
C TRP A 203 -9.65 4.85 2.47
N ASP A 204 -10.26 4.24 1.46
CA ASP A 204 -11.61 3.68 1.56
C ASP A 204 -11.51 2.34 2.29
N ASP A 205 -11.77 2.34 3.59
CA ASP A 205 -11.62 1.11 4.36
C ASP A 205 -12.62 0.05 3.92
N HIS A 206 -12.27 -1.21 4.15
CA HIS A 206 -13.11 -2.35 3.77
C HIS A 206 -13.46 -2.36 2.28
N PHE A 207 -12.64 -1.73 1.42
CA PHE A 207 -12.89 -1.73 -0.02
C PHE A 207 -13.06 -3.16 -0.55
N GLY A 208 -14.19 -3.44 -1.20
CA GLY A 208 -14.45 -4.76 -1.78
C GLY A 208 -14.21 -5.95 -0.83
N ARG A 209 -14.16 -5.69 0.49
CA ARG A 209 -13.91 -6.63 1.59
C ARG A 209 -15.01 -6.39 2.60
N SER A 210 -15.61 -7.45 3.08
CA SER A 210 -16.01 -7.46 4.47
C SER A 210 -14.90 -8.23 5.18
N ASP A 211 -14.18 -7.57 6.06
CA ASP A 211 -13.39 -8.18 7.13
C ASP A 211 -14.14 -9.28 7.93
N VAL A 212 -15.45 -9.40 7.74
CA VAL A 212 -16.33 -10.47 8.27
C VAL A 212 -16.20 -11.85 7.61
N LEU A 213 -15.57 -12.02 6.43
CA LEU A 213 -15.72 -13.27 5.67
C LEU A 213 -14.40 -13.87 5.18
N ASP A 214 -14.07 -15.03 5.77
CA ASP A 214 -13.15 -16.02 5.21
C ASP A 214 -13.45 -16.23 3.72
N SER A 215 -12.62 -15.60 2.88
CA SER A 215 -12.41 -15.89 1.46
C SER A 215 -13.65 -15.92 0.56
N ILE A 216 -13.96 -14.77 -0.05
CA ILE A 216 -14.33 -14.50 -1.47
C ILE A 216 -15.05 -13.12 -1.45
N PRO A 217 -14.68 -12.13 -2.30
CA PRO A 217 -15.39 -10.87 -2.37
C PRO A 217 -16.83 -11.14 -2.81
N MET A 218 -17.76 -10.78 -1.94
CA MET A 218 -19.16 -10.80 -2.28
C MET A 218 -19.40 -9.80 -3.42
N GLY A 219 -19.90 -10.30 -4.54
CA GLY A 219 -20.71 -9.48 -5.43
C GLY A 219 -21.93 -8.93 -4.69
N GLY A 220 -22.74 -8.12 -5.38
CA GLY A 220 -23.99 -7.58 -4.82
C GLY A 220 -23.88 -6.12 -4.37
N LYS A 221 -24.76 -5.71 -3.46
CA LYS A 221 -25.08 -4.30 -3.21
C LYS A 221 -23.94 -3.48 -2.61
N PHE A 222 -23.09 -4.05 -1.77
CA PHE A 222 -21.92 -3.34 -1.24
C PHE A 222 -20.92 -2.98 -2.34
N ARG A 223 -20.66 -3.89 -3.28
CA ARG A 223 -19.80 -3.60 -4.43
C ARG A 223 -20.39 -2.51 -5.32
N GLU A 224 -21.70 -2.56 -5.58
CA GLU A 224 -22.40 -1.49 -6.32
C GLU A 224 -22.28 -0.15 -5.61
N PHE A 225 -22.49 -0.14 -4.29
CA PHE A 225 -22.34 1.03 -3.44
C PHE A 225 -20.93 1.60 -3.49
N TYR A 226 -19.93 0.74 -3.29
CA TYR A 226 -18.51 1.09 -3.35
C TYR A 226 -18.12 1.65 -4.72
N LYS A 227 -18.59 1.03 -5.80
CA LYS A 227 -18.40 1.53 -7.17
C LYS A 227 -19.01 2.93 -7.33
N GLU A 228 -20.21 3.16 -6.84
CA GLU A 228 -20.90 4.46 -6.94
C GLU A 228 -20.16 5.57 -6.18
N ILE A 229 -19.67 5.28 -4.98
CA ILE A 229 -18.89 6.22 -4.17
C ILE A 229 -17.54 6.50 -4.80
N THR A 230 -16.77 5.47 -5.15
CA THR A 230 -15.43 5.67 -5.71
C THR A 230 -15.44 6.28 -7.10
N SER A 231 -16.45 5.99 -7.93
CA SER A 231 -16.62 6.68 -9.23
C SER A 231 -16.94 8.16 -9.04
N TYR A 232 -17.75 8.49 -8.04
CA TYR A 232 -18.07 9.88 -7.72
C TYR A 232 -16.87 10.62 -7.12
N ALA A 233 -16.15 10.01 -6.19
CA ALA A 233 -14.89 10.55 -5.66
C ALA A 233 -13.87 10.83 -6.78
N HIS A 234 -13.71 9.88 -7.71
CA HIS A 234 -12.81 10.05 -8.85
C HIS A 234 -13.25 11.19 -9.80
N SER A 235 -14.55 11.45 -9.95
CA SER A 235 -15.02 12.57 -10.77
C SER A 235 -14.78 13.93 -10.11
N LEU A 236 -14.72 13.97 -8.77
CA LEU A 236 -14.41 15.18 -7.99
C LEU A 236 -12.91 15.50 -8.01
N GLN A 237 -12.04 14.49 -7.80
CA GLN A 237 -10.59 14.64 -7.94
C GLN A 237 -9.98 13.46 -8.70
N PRO A 238 -9.80 13.58 -10.03
CA PRO A 238 -9.30 12.47 -10.86
C PRO A 238 -7.84 12.08 -10.58
N HIS A 239 -7.08 12.95 -9.92
CA HIS A 239 -5.68 12.71 -9.52
C HIS A 239 -5.53 12.13 -8.10
N CYS A 240 -6.64 12.00 -7.35
CA CYS A 240 -6.62 11.34 -6.05
C CYS A 240 -6.79 9.84 -6.27
N LEU A 241 -5.86 9.04 -5.76
CA LEU A 241 -6.00 7.58 -5.80
C LEU A 241 -6.95 7.11 -4.72
N LEU A 242 -7.66 6.00 -4.98
CA LEU A 242 -8.56 5.38 -4.03
C LEU A 242 -8.05 3.97 -3.72
N LEU A 243 -7.98 3.62 -2.43
CA LEU A 243 -7.64 2.26 -2.02
C LEU A 243 -8.63 1.29 -2.69
N GLY A 244 -8.18 0.14 -3.14
CA GLY A 244 -9.02 -0.86 -3.80
C GLY A 244 -9.41 -0.61 -5.23
N ARG A 245 -9.54 0.64 -5.67
CA ARG A 245 -9.74 0.98 -7.07
C ARG A 245 -8.41 1.09 -7.80
N ASP A 246 -7.52 1.90 -7.23
CA ASP A 246 -6.25 2.33 -7.83
C ASP A 246 -5.01 1.81 -7.11
N VAL A 247 -5.12 1.51 -5.81
CA VAL A 247 -4.05 1.01 -4.92
C VAL A 247 -4.52 -0.30 -4.30
N GLU A 248 -3.66 -1.30 -4.14
CA GLU A 248 -4.04 -2.60 -3.56
C GLU A 248 -3.43 -2.75 -2.16
N HIS A 249 -4.17 -3.31 -1.21
CA HIS A 249 -3.63 -3.59 0.12
C HIS A 249 -2.94 -4.96 0.14
N VAL A 250 -1.77 -5.05 0.79
CA VAL A 250 -0.88 -6.24 0.76
C VAL A 250 -1.43 -7.49 1.43
N GLY A 251 -2.45 -7.36 2.27
CA GLY A 251 -3.18 -8.49 2.88
C GLY A 251 -2.83 -8.78 4.32
N ASN A 252 -2.06 -7.91 4.98
CA ASN A 252 -1.81 -7.92 6.41
C ASN A 252 -1.59 -6.49 6.91
N GLU A 253 -1.53 -6.33 8.23
CA GLU A 253 -1.25 -5.06 8.92
C GLU A 253 0.12 -5.08 9.65
N ASN A 254 0.97 -6.03 9.27
CA ASN A 254 2.26 -6.26 9.93
C ASN A 254 3.39 -5.44 9.30
N GLY A 255 3.08 -4.58 8.32
CA GLY A 255 4.10 -3.84 7.58
C GLY A 255 4.97 -4.78 6.75
N HIS A 256 4.33 -5.74 6.07
CA HIS A 256 5.00 -6.78 5.30
C HIS A 256 4.39 -6.92 3.91
N ALA A 257 5.21 -6.82 2.86
CA ALA A 257 4.83 -7.12 1.49
C ALA A 257 5.43 -8.46 1.04
N GLY A 258 4.75 -9.15 0.12
CA GLY A 258 5.23 -10.42 -0.42
C GLY A 258 6.56 -10.30 -1.14
N TYR A 259 7.25 -11.43 -1.31
CA TYR A 259 8.37 -11.54 -2.23
C TYR A 259 8.31 -12.91 -2.90
N PRO A 260 8.17 -12.99 -4.23
CA PRO A 260 8.10 -11.89 -5.19
C PRO A 260 6.84 -11.01 -5.04
N LEU A 261 6.92 -9.77 -5.54
CA LEU A 261 5.81 -8.80 -5.53
C LEU A 261 5.59 -8.23 -6.94
N TRP A 262 4.42 -8.50 -7.50
CA TRP A 262 3.92 -7.86 -8.70
C TRP A 262 2.86 -6.81 -8.33
N ASN A 263 3.01 -5.60 -8.87
CA ASN A 263 1.98 -4.56 -8.76
C ASN A 263 0.93 -4.68 -9.88
N ALA A 264 1.20 -5.50 -10.90
CA ALA A 264 0.16 -5.96 -11.81
C ALA A 264 -0.67 -7.05 -11.12
N LEU A 265 -1.99 -7.07 -11.36
CA LEU A 265 -2.89 -8.05 -10.80
C LEU A 265 -4.15 -8.25 -11.65
N ASN A 266 -4.84 -9.35 -11.40
CA ASN A 266 -6.20 -9.59 -11.85
C ASN A 266 -7.12 -9.58 -10.63
N THR A 267 -8.26 -8.90 -10.75
CA THR A 267 -9.30 -8.91 -9.72
C THR A 267 -10.25 -10.08 -9.90
N ILE A 268 -11.01 -10.40 -8.86
CA ILE A 268 -11.82 -11.63 -8.82
C ILE A 268 -12.88 -11.68 -9.92
N ASP A 269 -13.51 -10.55 -10.21
CA ASP A 269 -14.50 -10.42 -11.27
C ASP A 269 -14.01 -9.64 -12.51
N GLY A 270 -12.71 -9.31 -12.56
CA GLY A 270 -12.10 -8.54 -13.64
C GLY A 270 -12.42 -7.05 -13.64
N THR A 271 -13.14 -6.53 -12.64
CA THR A 271 -13.43 -5.10 -12.51
C THR A 271 -12.49 -4.40 -11.54
N ILE A 272 -12.43 -3.06 -11.60
CA ILE A 272 -11.64 -2.27 -10.67
C ILE A 272 -12.27 -2.08 -9.28
N TYR A 273 -13.33 -2.83 -8.94
CA TYR A 273 -14.08 -2.63 -7.69
C TYR A 273 -14.07 -3.86 -6.77
N THR A 274 -13.17 -4.80 -7.02
CA THR A 274 -12.94 -5.98 -6.18
C THR A 274 -11.45 -6.15 -5.90
N VAL A 275 -11.14 -6.97 -4.88
CA VAL A 275 -9.76 -7.31 -4.52
C VAL A 275 -9.08 -8.18 -5.58
N SER A 276 -7.76 -8.26 -5.52
CA SER A 276 -7.00 -9.16 -6.40
C SER A 276 -7.30 -10.63 -6.14
N LYS A 277 -7.15 -11.49 -7.16
CA LYS A 277 -7.29 -12.96 -7.03
C LYS A 277 -6.25 -13.58 -6.09
N THR A 278 -5.13 -12.89 -5.92
CA THR A 278 -4.00 -13.29 -5.09
C THR A 278 -4.09 -12.74 -3.67
N TYR A 279 -5.07 -11.87 -3.41
CA TYR A 279 -5.31 -11.33 -2.09
C TYR A 279 -5.90 -12.38 -1.17
N LYS A 280 -5.31 -12.52 0.02
CA LYS A 280 -5.81 -13.32 1.13
C LYS A 280 -5.41 -12.62 2.43
N TRP A 281 -6.32 -12.52 3.39
CA TRP A 281 -5.99 -11.92 4.69
C TRP A 281 -4.94 -12.76 5.43
N ASP A 282 -4.07 -12.08 6.16
CA ASP A 282 -2.87 -12.61 6.83
C ASP A 282 -1.94 -13.42 5.92
N HIS A 283 -1.99 -13.15 4.61
CA HIS A 283 -1.08 -13.69 3.62
C HIS A 283 -0.55 -12.54 2.76
N ALA A 284 0.68 -12.69 2.30
CA ALA A 284 1.30 -11.66 1.47
C ALA A 284 0.76 -11.72 0.03
N ASN A 285 0.09 -10.67 -0.43
CA ASN A 285 -0.43 -10.54 -1.78
C ASN A 285 0.73 -10.40 -2.78
N THR A 286 0.93 -11.40 -3.63
CA THR A 286 2.06 -11.46 -4.57
C THR A 286 1.77 -10.81 -5.93
N GLY A 287 0.51 -10.48 -6.22
CA GLY A 287 0.05 -10.00 -7.53
C GLY A 287 0.20 -11.05 -8.65
N ASP A 288 0.04 -10.60 -9.89
CA ASP A 288 0.09 -11.43 -11.09
C ASP A 288 0.93 -10.73 -12.18
N PRO A 289 2.05 -11.31 -12.66
CA PRO A 289 2.88 -10.70 -13.69
C PRO A 289 2.15 -10.41 -15.01
N LEU A 290 1.08 -11.15 -15.31
CA LEU A 290 0.25 -10.98 -16.51
C LEU A 290 -1.09 -10.31 -16.20
N GLY A 291 -1.22 -9.74 -15.00
CA GLY A 291 -2.36 -8.97 -14.54
C GLY A 291 -2.75 -7.86 -15.50
N LYS A 292 -4.06 -7.61 -15.63
CA LYS A 292 -4.62 -6.58 -16.53
C LYS A 292 -4.73 -5.21 -15.87
N LEU A 293 -4.67 -5.16 -14.54
CA LEU A 293 -4.70 -3.92 -13.77
C LEU A 293 -3.35 -3.69 -13.13
N TYR A 294 -2.86 -2.45 -13.15
CA TYR A 294 -1.73 -2.05 -12.34
C TYR A 294 -2.28 -1.39 -11.09
N ARG A 295 -1.95 -1.92 -9.91
CA ARG A 295 -2.29 -1.33 -8.62
C ARG A 295 -1.07 -1.40 -7.71
N PRO A 296 -0.38 -0.27 -7.47
CA PRO A 296 0.69 -0.27 -6.49
C PRO A 296 0.18 -0.83 -5.16
N GLN A 297 0.95 -1.73 -4.56
CA GLN A 297 0.56 -2.33 -3.29
C GLN A 297 1.05 -1.48 -2.10
N ILE A 298 0.21 -1.35 -1.07
CA ILE A 298 0.50 -0.61 0.16
C ILE A 298 0.38 -1.51 1.40
N ALA A 299 1.38 -1.45 2.27
CA ALA A 299 1.46 -2.18 3.53
C ALA A 299 1.14 -1.27 4.72
N PRO A 300 -0.05 -1.38 5.33
CA PRO A 300 -0.33 -0.73 6.61
C PRO A 300 0.41 -1.39 7.75
N THR A 301 0.73 -0.60 8.78
CA THR A 301 1.13 -1.17 10.06
C THR A 301 0.94 -0.28 11.27
N THR A 302 0.56 -0.92 12.37
CA THR A 302 0.77 -0.48 13.75
C THR A 302 1.86 -1.33 14.41
N ASN A 303 1.77 -2.65 14.21
CA ASN A 303 2.59 -3.67 14.87
C ASN A 303 4.09 -3.51 14.67
N ALA A 304 4.53 -3.04 13.51
CA ALA A 304 5.95 -2.83 13.24
C ALA A 304 6.51 -1.51 13.80
N PHE A 305 5.66 -0.64 14.37
CA PHE A 305 6.07 0.67 14.88
C PHE A 305 5.77 0.88 16.36
N SER A 306 4.60 0.50 16.87
CA SER A 306 4.27 0.61 18.30
C SER A 306 3.24 -0.40 18.78
N THR A 307 3.22 -0.66 20.08
CA THR A 307 2.19 -1.53 20.73
C THR A 307 0.83 -0.85 20.74
N GLY A 308 -0.28 -1.61 20.77
CA GLY A 308 -1.61 -1.10 21.14
C GLY A 308 -2.59 -0.81 20.00
N GLY A 309 -2.30 -1.23 18.75
CA GLY A 309 -3.23 -1.15 17.62
C GLY A 309 -3.41 0.25 17.01
N TRP A 310 -4.51 0.48 16.29
CA TRP A 310 -4.74 1.70 15.51
C TRP A 310 -5.16 2.91 16.35
N MET A 311 -6.18 2.75 17.21
CA MET A 311 -6.76 3.78 18.08
C MET A 311 -6.10 3.88 19.45
N TRP A 312 -6.07 5.06 20.06
CA TRP A 312 -5.52 5.23 21.41
C TRP A 312 -6.43 4.59 22.47
N HIS A 313 -5.90 3.59 23.17
CA HIS A 313 -6.56 2.95 24.32
C HIS A 313 -5.70 2.96 25.59
N GLY A 314 -4.60 3.73 25.60
CA GLY A 314 -3.66 3.79 26.71
C GLY A 314 -2.21 3.88 26.25
N LEU A 315 -1.30 3.65 27.21
CA LEU A 315 0.14 3.78 26.99
C LEU A 315 0.64 3.02 25.76
N ARG A 316 1.46 3.70 24.97
CA ARG A 316 2.13 3.17 23.79
C ARG A 316 3.59 2.93 24.10
N LYS A 317 4.18 1.94 23.44
CA LYS A 317 5.63 1.71 23.44
C LYS A 317 6.10 1.57 22.00
N PRO A 318 7.13 2.32 21.57
CA PRO A 318 7.71 2.15 20.25
C PRO A 318 8.38 0.78 20.14
N GLN A 319 8.30 0.18 18.96
CA GLN A 319 9.08 -1.01 18.63
C GLN A 319 10.56 -0.66 18.50
N PRO A 320 11.46 -1.60 18.81
CA PRO A 320 12.89 -1.44 18.55
C PRO A 320 13.22 -1.04 17.10
N LEU A 321 14.32 -0.32 16.91
CA LEU A 321 14.71 0.23 15.59
C LEU A 321 14.89 -0.88 14.54
N GLU A 322 15.41 -2.03 14.93
CA GLU A 322 15.59 -3.19 14.07
C GLU A 322 14.28 -3.74 13.51
N ILE A 323 13.20 -3.72 14.30
CA ILE A 323 11.85 -4.13 13.85
C ILE A 323 11.31 -3.10 12.86
N ARG A 324 11.43 -1.82 13.19
CA ARG A 324 11.00 -0.70 12.33
C ARG A 324 11.73 -0.73 10.97
N MET A 325 13.05 -0.97 10.99
CA MET A 325 13.85 -1.10 9.78
C MET A 325 13.54 -2.38 9.01
N LYS A 326 13.30 -3.51 9.68
CA LYS A 326 12.85 -4.74 9.02
C LYS A 326 11.60 -4.49 8.18
N ALA A 327 10.59 -3.80 8.72
CA ALA A 327 9.39 -3.45 7.95
C ALA A 327 9.72 -2.59 6.71
N TYR A 328 10.63 -1.62 6.81
CA TYR A 328 11.07 -0.83 5.65
C TYR A 328 11.70 -1.70 4.55
N TYR A 329 12.58 -2.64 4.91
CA TYR A 329 13.16 -3.59 3.94
C TYR A 329 12.13 -4.56 3.36
N GLU A 330 11.15 -4.98 4.15
CA GLU A 330 10.11 -5.93 3.76
C GLU A 330 8.89 -5.28 3.09
N THR A 331 8.94 -3.97 2.83
CA THR A 331 7.89 -3.22 2.10
C THR A 331 8.49 -2.40 0.98
N VAL A 332 9.06 -1.23 1.30
CA VAL A 332 9.76 -0.33 0.37
C VAL A 332 10.91 -1.06 -0.32
N GLY A 333 11.64 -1.89 0.42
CA GLY A 333 12.69 -2.75 -0.13
C GLY A 333 12.21 -3.94 -0.97
N ARG A 334 10.90 -4.15 -1.14
CA ARG A 334 10.26 -5.19 -1.96
C ARG A 334 9.34 -4.63 -3.05
N GLY A 335 9.30 -3.30 -3.23
CA GLY A 335 8.54 -2.64 -4.30
C GLY A 335 7.10 -2.28 -3.94
N SER A 336 6.74 -2.38 -2.65
CA SER A 336 5.48 -1.89 -2.08
C SER A 336 5.72 -0.54 -1.38
N SER A 337 4.66 0.24 -1.16
CA SER A 337 4.71 1.37 -0.22
C SER A 337 4.38 0.90 1.20
N ILE A 338 4.76 1.68 2.22
CA ILE A 338 4.37 1.46 3.62
C ILE A 338 3.60 2.66 4.14
N ILE A 339 2.58 2.42 4.97
CA ILE A 339 1.96 3.46 5.79
C ILE A 339 2.03 3.06 7.26
N ILE A 340 2.59 3.94 8.07
CA ILE A 340 2.86 3.67 9.49
C ILE A 340 1.94 4.51 10.35
N ASN A 341 1.24 3.88 11.29
CA ASN A 341 0.36 4.61 12.19
C ASN A 341 1.13 5.38 13.27
N LEU A 342 0.78 6.65 13.45
CA LEU A 342 1.09 7.42 14.65
C LEU A 342 -0.22 7.81 15.33
N THR A 343 -0.40 7.39 16.57
CA THR A 343 -1.67 7.54 17.29
C THR A 343 -1.63 8.73 18.24
N PRO A 344 -2.40 9.81 18.01
CA PRO A 344 -2.61 10.85 19.02
C PRO A 344 -3.37 10.30 20.23
N ASP A 345 -3.03 10.79 21.42
CA ASP A 345 -3.72 10.46 22.67
C ASP A 345 -4.98 11.31 22.90
N ARG A 346 -5.63 11.12 24.07
CA ARG A 346 -6.81 11.91 24.49
C ARG A 346 -6.55 13.42 24.63
N SER A 347 -5.29 13.88 24.68
CA SER A 347 -5.00 15.32 24.66
C SER A 347 -5.02 15.90 23.24
N GLY A 348 -4.89 15.04 22.21
CA GLY A 348 -4.74 15.44 20.82
C GLY A 348 -3.29 15.55 20.36
N LEU A 349 -2.33 14.93 21.07
CA LEU A 349 -0.91 14.92 20.72
C LEU A 349 -0.41 13.49 20.50
N ILE A 350 0.53 13.30 19.58
CA ILE A 350 1.27 12.04 19.49
C ILE A 350 2.20 11.94 20.72
N PRO A 351 2.22 10.81 21.44
CA PRO A 351 3.14 10.58 22.56
C PRO A 351 4.60 10.88 22.21
N ALA A 352 5.33 11.50 23.14
CA ALA A 352 6.69 11.98 22.90
C ALA A 352 7.70 10.87 22.55
N ASP A 353 7.52 9.67 23.09
CA ASP A 353 8.31 8.49 22.77
C ASP A 353 8.08 8.02 21.33
N LEU A 354 6.83 8.06 20.84
CA LEU A 354 6.51 7.77 19.44
C LEU A 354 7.05 8.85 18.49
N VAL A 355 7.04 10.13 18.88
CA VAL A 355 7.68 11.20 18.11
C VAL A 355 9.20 10.98 18.01
N THR A 356 9.83 10.58 19.12
CA THR A 356 11.26 10.27 19.17
C THR A 356 11.58 9.08 18.27
N ALA A 357 10.83 7.98 18.39
CA ALA A 357 11.00 6.81 17.54
C ALA A 357 10.75 7.12 16.06
N ALA A 358 9.77 7.98 15.74
CA ALA A 358 9.53 8.42 14.37
C ALA A 358 10.78 9.09 13.78
N LYS A 359 11.36 10.05 14.51
CA LYS A 359 12.60 10.72 14.10
C LYS A 359 13.76 9.73 13.95
N GLU A 360 13.95 8.83 14.91
CA GLU A 360 15.00 7.80 14.82
C GLU A 360 14.87 6.92 13.57
N THR A 361 13.65 6.50 13.21
CA THR A 361 13.42 5.73 11.97
C THR A 361 13.88 6.51 10.75
N GLY A 362 13.47 7.78 10.66
CA GLY A 362 13.80 8.63 9.52
C GLY A 362 15.30 8.93 9.42
N ASP A 363 15.97 9.14 10.55
CA ASP A 363 17.41 9.35 10.60
C ASP A 363 18.16 8.08 10.21
N GLU A 364 17.71 6.90 10.63
CA GLU A 364 18.33 5.63 10.24
C GLU A 364 18.17 5.34 8.75
N ILE A 365 16.98 5.56 8.17
CA ILE A 365 16.77 5.43 6.71
C ILE A 365 17.73 6.37 5.96
N LYS A 366 17.84 7.63 6.38
CA LYS A 366 18.77 8.59 5.77
C LYS A 366 20.22 8.13 5.93
N ARG A 367 20.63 7.71 7.13
CA ARG A 367 21.99 7.22 7.38
C ARG A 367 22.36 6.10 6.42
N ARG A 368 21.44 5.15 6.19
CA ARG A 368 21.69 4.01 5.31
C ARG A 368 21.76 4.39 3.83
N PHE A 369 20.83 5.22 3.36
CA PHE A 369 20.57 5.34 1.91
C PHE A 369 20.86 6.71 1.29
N SER A 370 21.45 7.66 2.04
CA SER A 370 21.75 9.00 1.50
C SER A 370 23.11 9.10 0.81
N HIS A 371 24.05 8.20 1.10
CA HIS A 371 25.44 8.28 0.62
C HIS A 371 25.85 6.95 -0.06
N PRO A 372 25.47 6.74 -1.32
CA PRO A 372 25.90 5.57 -2.06
C PRO A 372 27.41 5.62 -2.35
N VAL A 373 28.03 4.45 -2.31
CA VAL A 373 29.42 4.21 -2.73
C VAL A 373 29.57 4.36 -4.25
N ALA A 374 28.54 3.99 -5.00
CA ALA A 374 28.44 4.17 -6.45
C ALA A 374 26.98 4.16 -6.88
N ILE A 375 26.68 4.82 -8.00
CA ILE A 375 25.35 4.90 -8.63
C ILE A 375 25.47 4.60 -10.12
N SER A 376 24.44 3.97 -10.69
CA SER A 376 24.18 3.96 -12.13
C SER A 376 22.72 4.36 -12.40
N THR A 377 22.52 5.21 -13.40
CA THR A 377 21.20 5.57 -13.96
C THR A 377 21.03 5.05 -15.39
N ALA A 378 21.93 4.16 -15.85
CA ALA A 378 21.85 3.60 -17.18
C ALA A 378 20.58 2.74 -17.33
N LYS A 379 19.97 2.78 -18.52
CA LYS A 379 18.80 1.97 -18.87
C LYS A 379 19.22 0.73 -19.66
N ALA A 380 19.61 -0.32 -18.94
CA ALA A 380 20.03 -1.58 -19.56
C ALA A 380 19.65 -2.79 -18.69
N SER A 381 19.47 -3.94 -19.35
CA SER A 381 19.20 -5.25 -18.72
C SER A 381 20.44 -5.87 -18.09
N VAL A 382 21.64 -5.45 -18.51
CA VAL A 382 22.92 -5.81 -17.90
C VAL A 382 23.70 -4.53 -17.66
N GLN A 383 24.24 -4.36 -16.46
CA GLN A 383 25.05 -3.20 -16.10
C GLN A 383 26.28 -3.63 -15.35
N THR A 384 27.45 -3.15 -15.78
CA THR A 384 28.71 -3.30 -15.05
C THR A 384 29.15 -1.94 -14.56
N ILE A 385 29.30 -1.81 -13.25
CA ILE A 385 29.73 -0.58 -12.57
C ILE A 385 31.15 -0.85 -12.06
N ASN A 386 32.14 -0.27 -12.74
CA ASN A 386 33.54 -0.35 -12.29
C ASN A 386 33.80 0.73 -11.25
N PHE A 387 34.53 0.38 -10.19
CA PHE A 387 34.90 1.32 -9.14
C PHE A 387 36.31 1.86 -9.35
N VAL A 388 36.56 3.05 -8.77
CA VAL A 388 37.91 3.54 -8.56
C VAL A 388 38.48 2.82 -7.33
N GLY A 389 39.41 1.89 -7.58
CA GLY A 389 39.96 1.00 -6.56
C GLY A 389 38.95 -0.04 -6.06
N SER A 390 39.27 -0.68 -4.93
CA SER A 390 38.35 -1.59 -4.26
C SER A 390 37.38 -0.83 -3.36
N LYS A 391 36.12 -1.24 -3.36
CA LYS A 391 35.06 -0.69 -2.48
C LYS A 391 34.43 -1.81 -1.68
N THR A 392 34.16 -1.54 -0.40
CA THR A 392 33.39 -2.43 0.48
C THR A 392 31.92 -2.02 0.46
N PHE A 393 31.01 -2.98 0.37
CA PHE A 393 29.56 -2.74 0.40
C PHE A 393 28.80 -4.00 0.82
N ASN A 394 27.55 -3.83 1.24
CA ASN A 394 26.67 -4.91 1.71
C ASN A 394 25.20 -4.73 1.31
N HIS A 395 24.90 -3.65 0.57
CA HIS A 395 23.55 -3.31 0.14
C HIS A 395 23.54 -2.84 -1.31
N VAL A 396 22.52 -3.26 -2.05
CA VAL A 396 22.24 -2.78 -3.40
C VAL A 396 20.77 -2.42 -3.51
N LEU A 397 20.49 -1.18 -3.91
CA LEU A 397 19.16 -0.68 -4.22
C LEU A 397 18.98 -0.66 -5.74
N THR A 398 17.97 -1.34 -6.25
CA THR A 398 17.63 -1.43 -7.67
C THR A 398 16.23 -0.89 -7.91
N MET A 399 16.02 -0.21 -9.05
CA MET A 399 14.69 0.26 -9.47
C MET A 399 14.48 -0.03 -10.94
N GLU A 400 13.35 -0.65 -11.28
CA GLU A 400 12.96 -0.93 -12.66
C GLU A 400 12.35 0.32 -13.33
N ASP A 401 12.49 0.44 -14.66
CA ASP A 401 11.71 1.41 -15.43
C ASP A 401 10.28 0.89 -15.66
N LEU A 402 9.37 1.36 -14.83
CA LEU A 402 7.97 0.91 -14.80
C LEU A 402 7.06 1.57 -15.85
N HIS A 403 7.56 2.50 -16.69
CA HIS A 403 6.73 3.20 -17.68
C HIS A 403 5.97 2.23 -18.60
N ASN A 404 6.55 1.06 -18.90
CA ASN A 404 5.96 0.06 -19.76
C ASN A 404 5.56 -1.22 -19.00
N GLY A 405 5.18 -1.06 -17.73
CA GLY A 405 4.82 -2.16 -16.83
C GLY A 405 6.04 -2.73 -16.11
N GLN A 406 5.76 -3.55 -15.09
CA GLN A 406 6.76 -4.33 -14.37
C GLN A 406 7.06 -5.60 -15.16
N LYS A 407 8.34 -5.93 -15.37
CA LYS A 407 8.79 -6.96 -16.30
C LYS A 407 9.77 -7.95 -15.68
N ILE A 408 10.68 -7.50 -14.81
CA ILE A 408 11.77 -8.34 -14.28
C ILE A 408 11.21 -9.42 -13.35
N SER A 409 11.45 -10.68 -13.68
CA SER A 409 11.05 -11.85 -12.88
C SER A 409 12.21 -12.48 -12.12
N ASN A 410 13.44 -12.34 -12.62
CA ASN A 410 14.65 -12.89 -11.99
C ASN A 410 15.87 -12.05 -12.35
N TYR A 411 16.78 -11.88 -11.41
CA TYR A 411 18.05 -11.18 -11.64
C TYR A 411 19.17 -11.77 -10.77
N THR A 412 20.41 -11.44 -11.13
CA THR A 412 21.57 -11.69 -10.27
C THR A 412 22.41 -10.44 -10.10
N ILE A 413 23.07 -10.35 -8.95
CA ILE A 413 24.11 -9.36 -8.68
C ILE A 413 25.41 -10.11 -8.43
N GLU A 414 26.46 -9.67 -9.11
CA GLU A 414 27.80 -10.22 -9.00
C GLU A 414 28.78 -9.12 -8.58
N ALA A 415 29.79 -9.51 -7.80
CA ALA A 415 30.89 -8.63 -7.39
C ALA A 415 32.20 -9.17 -7.96
N LYS A 416 33.07 -8.28 -8.47
CA LYS A 416 34.39 -8.65 -8.97
C LYS A 416 35.41 -8.64 -7.82
N ILE A 417 35.66 -9.81 -7.24
CA ILE A 417 36.54 -10.02 -6.08
C ILE A 417 37.82 -10.70 -6.57
N ASN A 418 38.98 -10.12 -6.27
CA ASN A 418 40.29 -10.63 -6.72
C ASN A 418 40.36 -10.91 -8.23
N GLY A 419 39.70 -10.07 -9.04
CA GLY A 419 39.65 -10.22 -10.50
C GLY A 419 38.56 -11.18 -11.02
N HIS A 420 37.90 -11.94 -10.15
CA HIS A 420 36.89 -12.94 -10.53
C HIS A 420 35.47 -12.46 -10.20
N TRP A 421 34.52 -12.74 -11.10
CA TRP A 421 33.10 -12.48 -10.86
C TRP A 421 32.51 -13.54 -9.95
N ASN A 422 31.98 -13.10 -8.80
CA ASN A 422 31.30 -13.94 -7.83
C ASN A 422 29.85 -13.49 -7.71
N GLN A 423 28.90 -14.40 -7.87
CA GLN A 423 27.50 -14.09 -7.62
C GLN A 423 27.25 -13.94 -6.13
N ILE A 424 26.69 -12.79 -5.74
CA ILE A 424 26.42 -12.43 -4.34
C ILE A 424 24.94 -12.35 -4.03
N VAL A 425 24.09 -12.19 -5.05
CA VAL A 425 22.62 -12.19 -4.91
C VAL A 425 21.99 -12.93 -6.09
N THR A 426 20.97 -13.73 -5.76
CA THR A 426 19.91 -14.15 -6.69
C THR A 426 18.61 -13.53 -6.20
N GLY A 427 17.88 -12.87 -7.08
CA GLY A 427 16.59 -12.25 -6.76
C GLY A 427 15.53 -12.50 -7.83
N GLU A 428 14.30 -12.12 -7.52
CA GLU A 428 13.13 -12.30 -8.36
C GLU A 428 12.64 -10.95 -8.90
N THR A 429 11.57 -10.40 -8.33
CA THR A 429 10.98 -9.12 -8.77
C THR A 429 11.75 -7.91 -8.25
N ILE A 430 11.79 -6.84 -9.05
CA ILE A 430 12.31 -5.53 -8.62
C ILE A 430 11.17 -4.53 -8.45
N GLY A 431 10.41 -4.26 -9.51
CA GLY A 431 9.31 -3.30 -9.43
C GLY A 431 9.82 -1.87 -9.16
N HIS A 432 9.11 -1.15 -8.30
CA HIS A 432 9.44 0.26 -8.02
C HIS A 432 10.83 0.39 -7.38
N LYS A 433 11.12 -0.44 -6.38
CA LYS A 433 12.38 -0.48 -5.65
C LYS A 433 12.59 -1.85 -5.03
N ARG A 434 13.83 -2.32 -5.08
CA ARG A 434 14.29 -3.51 -4.37
C ARG A 434 15.57 -3.18 -3.63
N ILE A 435 15.67 -3.64 -2.37
CA ILE A 435 16.89 -3.48 -1.56
C ILE A 435 17.37 -4.87 -1.17
N ASP A 436 18.50 -5.28 -1.73
CA ASP A 436 19.16 -6.54 -1.40
C ASP A 436 20.21 -6.32 -0.32
N GLN A 437 20.21 -7.21 0.68
CA GLN A 437 21.14 -7.24 1.80
C GLN A 437 21.98 -8.52 1.71
N PHE A 438 23.29 -8.43 1.91
CA PHE A 438 24.21 -9.55 1.85
C PHE A 438 25.44 -9.28 2.74
N PRO A 439 26.25 -10.31 3.09
CA PRO A 439 27.49 -10.08 3.84
C PRO A 439 28.41 -9.05 3.17
N LYS A 440 29.16 -8.28 3.94
CA LYS A 440 30.09 -7.27 3.40
C LYS A 440 31.07 -7.93 2.42
N VAL A 441 31.17 -7.38 1.22
CA VAL A 441 32.14 -7.78 0.20
C VAL A 441 33.02 -6.59 -0.17
N THR A 442 34.29 -6.87 -0.52
CA THR A 442 35.20 -5.88 -1.07
C THR A 442 35.53 -6.26 -2.52
N ALA A 443 35.17 -5.40 -3.46
CA ALA A 443 35.27 -5.69 -4.89
C ALA A 443 35.69 -4.46 -5.69
N THR A 444 36.16 -4.67 -6.91
CA THR A 444 36.55 -3.60 -7.85
C THR A 444 35.44 -3.22 -8.84
N ALA A 445 34.39 -4.03 -8.91
CA ALA A 445 33.22 -3.77 -9.74
C ALA A 445 31.99 -4.54 -9.24
N LEU A 446 30.81 -4.08 -9.63
CA LEU A 446 29.54 -4.77 -9.48
C LEU A 446 28.91 -5.00 -10.85
N ARG A 447 28.27 -6.14 -11.06
CA ARG A 447 27.48 -6.43 -12.26
C ARG A 447 26.08 -6.86 -11.89
N PHE A 448 25.08 -6.17 -12.44
CA PHE A 448 23.67 -6.52 -12.36
C PHE A 448 23.26 -7.16 -13.69
N LYS A 449 22.47 -8.25 -13.63
CA LYS A 449 21.94 -8.95 -14.81
C LYS A 449 20.47 -9.29 -14.61
N VAL A 450 19.61 -8.83 -15.51
CA VAL A 450 18.28 -9.43 -15.70
C VAL A 450 18.48 -10.83 -16.28
N ILE A 451 17.99 -11.84 -15.58
CA ILE A 451 18.05 -13.25 -16.00
C ILE A 451 16.72 -13.67 -16.65
N GLY A 452 15.60 -13.23 -16.08
CA GLY A 452 14.27 -13.49 -16.60
C GLY A 452 13.40 -12.24 -16.56
N ALA A 453 12.53 -12.12 -17.57
CA ALA A 453 11.51 -11.10 -17.62
C ALA A 453 10.29 -11.60 -18.38
N VAL A 454 9.10 -11.15 -17.98
CA VAL A 454 7.83 -11.51 -18.65
C VAL A 454 7.60 -10.75 -19.94
N SER A 455 8.37 -9.69 -20.19
CA SER A 455 8.42 -8.97 -21.46
C SER A 455 9.77 -8.26 -21.64
N GLN A 456 10.23 -8.10 -22.87
CA GLN A 456 11.50 -7.46 -23.23
C GLN A 456 11.28 -6.16 -24.03
N PRO A 457 12.19 -5.18 -23.97
CA PRO A 457 13.33 -5.13 -23.05
C PRO A 457 12.88 -4.80 -21.61
N ALA A 458 13.45 -5.49 -20.64
CA ALA A 458 13.33 -5.17 -19.22
C ALA A 458 14.57 -4.40 -18.77
N VAL A 459 14.40 -3.14 -18.37
CA VAL A 459 15.53 -2.25 -18.09
C VAL A 459 15.39 -1.61 -16.72
N MET A 460 16.54 -1.41 -16.09
CA MET A 460 16.65 -0.63 -14.87
C MET A 460 16.52 0.86 -15.16
N ARG A 461 16.15 1.63 -14.14
CA ARG A 461 16.30 3.10 -14.14
C ARG A 461 17.31 3.59 -13.10
N TYR A 462 17.61 2.78 -12.08
CA TYR A 462 18.54 3.15 -11.03
C TYR A 462 19.17 1.92 -10.36
N ILE A 463 20.47 2.01 -10.06
CA ILE A 463 21.21 1.12 -9.17
C ILE A 463 22.03 1.99 -8.21
N GLY A 464 21.85 1.81 -6.90
CA GLY A 464 22.66 2.43 -5.86
C GLY A 464 23.35 1.36 -5.02
N ILE A 465 24.64 1.54 -4.73
CA ILE A 465 25.45 0.58 -3.97
C ILE A 465 25.84 1.24 -2.65
N PHE A 466 25.62 0.56 -1.53
CA PHE A 466 25.79 1.15 -0.19
C PHE A 466 26.63 0.25 0.73
N ASN A 467 27.40 0.90 1.59
CA ASN A 467 28.12 0.26 2.69
C ASN A 467 27.48 0.69 4.01
N ILE A 468 26.69 -0.20 4.59
CA ILE A 468 25.99 0.05 5.84
C ILE A 468 26.83 -0.51 6.98
N SER A 469 27.31 0.37 7.86
CA SER A 469 27.95 -0.05 9.11
C SER A 469 26.91 -0.64 10.06
N ASP A 470 27.33 -1.67 10.78
CA ASP A 470 26.58 -2.20 11.92
C ASP A 470 26.63 -1.15 13.05
N HIS A 471 25.61 -1.15 13.91
CA HIS A 471 25.57 -0.30 15.10
C HIS A 471 26.44 -0.87 16.21
#